data_AF-A0A6V2Z727-F1
#
_entry.id   AF-A0A6V2Z727-F1
#
_cell.length_a   1.000
_cell.length_b   1.000
_cell.length_c   1.000
_cell.angle_alpha   90.00
_cell.angle_beta   90.00
_cell.angle_gamma   90.00
#
_symmetry.space_group_name_H-M   'P 1'
#
loop_
_entity.id
_entity.type
_entity.pdbx_description
1 polymer ?
#
loop_
_entity_poly.entity_id
_entity_poly.type
_entity_poly.pdbx_seq_one_letter_code
_entity_poly.pdbx_strand_id
1 'polypeptide(L)'
;MIDHAERTATTKEVILVVFTDGQENASMRMKQKAVLQRVEEKKKLGWTFVFLGADIDSYATGGSLGYARGSTRSHAATAAGYASAWSDVSHAMSAQRFRRSARGYTDAKRLAASKSYFSAAESAKKSKHA
;
A
#
# COMPACT_ATOMS: atom_id res chain seq x y z
N MET A 1 -10.34 2.13 10.32
CA MET A 1 -9.54 1.09 9.63
C MET A 1 -8.32 0.68 10.44
N ILE A 2 -7.43 1.61 10.80
CA ILE A 2 -6.26 1.31 11.65
C ILE A 2 -6.67 0.66 12.98
N ASP A 3 -7.65 1.23 13.70
CA ASP A 3 -8.11 0.66 14.99
C ASP A 3 -8.75 -0.73 14.86
N HIS A 4 -9.28 -1.07 13.68
CA HIS A 4 -9.79 -2.42 13.44
C HIS A 4 -8.63 -3.39 13.23
N ALA A 5 -7.69 -3.04 12.36
CA ALA A 5 -6.50 -3.84 12.09
C ALA A 5 -5.63 -4.04 13.35
N GLU A 6 -5.55 -3.05 14.24
CA GLU A 6 -4.83 -3.20 15.52
C GLU A 6 -5.45 -4.25 16.44
N ARG A 7 -6.78 -4.40 16.40
CA ARG A 7 -7.50 -5.36 17.23
C ARG A 7 -7.49 -6.77 16.65
N THR A 8 -7.37 -6.90 15.33
CA THR A 8 -7.51 -8.19 14.63
C THR A 8 -6.21 -8.77 14.13
N ALA A 9 -5.16 -7.96 13.95
CA ALA A 9 -3.87 -8.45 13.49
C ALA A 9 -3.19 -9.30 14.56
N THR A 10 -2.89 -10.55 14.21
CA THR A 10 -2.13 -11.49 15.05
C THR A 10 -0.62 -11.45 14.78
N THR A 11 -0.19 -10.65 13.79
CA THR A 11 1.21 -10.55 13.37
C THR A 11 1.57 -9.10 13.05
N LYS A 12 2.88 -8.81 12.96
CA LYS A 12 3.40 -7.50 12.50
C LYS A 12 3.26 -7.29 10.99
N GLU A 13 2.77 -8.28 10.24
CA GLU A 13 2.76 -8.27 8.77
C GLU A 13 1.48 -7.69 8.19
N VAL A 14 1.06 -6.53 8.70
CA VAL A 14 -0.17 -5.88 8.25
C VAL A 14 0.08 -5.10 6.96
N ILE A 15 -0.78 -5.32 5.96
CA ILE A 15 -0.85 -4.53 4.74
C ILE A 15 -2.24 -3.90 4.70
N LEU A 16 -2.27 -2.57 4.76
CA LEU A 16 -3.49 -1.78 4.70
C LEU A 16 -3.57 -1.15 3.31
N VAL A 17 -4.58 -1.56 2.54
CA VAL A 17 -4.84 -1.07 1.19
C VAL A 17 -6.03 -0.11 1.25
N VAL A 18 -5.81 1.12 0.83
CA VAL A 18 -6.88 2.10 0.57
C VAL A 18 -7.15 2.07 -0.93
N PHE A 19 -8.38 1.72 -1.29
CA PHE A 19 -8.84 1.62 -2.66
C PHE A 19 -10.09 2.48 -2.79
N THR A 20 -9.97 3.58 -3.53
CA THR A 20 -11.00 4.62 -3.59
C THR A 20 -11.67 4.63 -4.97
N ASP A 21 -12.85 5.22 -5.03
CA ASP A 21 -13.61 5.49 -6.24
C ASP A 21 -13.34 6.90 -6.82
N GLY A 22 -12.32 7.60 -6.29
CA GLY A 22 -11.96 8.96 -6.71
C GLY A 22 -12.66 10.09 -5.95
N GLN A 23 -13.57 9.80 -5.01
CA GLN A 23 -14.25 10.83 -4.20
C GLN A 23 -13.61 11.04 -2.82
N GLU A 24 -12.29 11.07 -2.77
CA GLU A 24 -11.51 11.11 -1.52
C GLU A 24 -11.84 12.30 -0.62
N ASN A 25 -12.29 13.41 -1.22
CA ASN A 25 -12.66 14.65 -0.54
C ASN A 25 -14.05 14.63 0.13
N ALA A 26 -14.86 13.57 -0.04
CA ALA A 26 -16.23 13.54 0.46
C ALA A 26 -16.36 13.27 1.99
N SER A 27 -15.26 13.01 2.70
CA SER A 27 -15.29 12.73 4.15
C SER A 27 -14.39 13.67 4.96
N MET A 28 -15.01 14.57 5.75
CA MET A 28 -14.31 15.58 6.56
C MET A 28 -13.88 15.10 7.97
N ARG A 29 -13.91 13.80 8.27
CA ARG A 29 -14.05 13.33 9.66
C ARG A 29 -12.78 12.95 10.42
N MET A 30 -11.58 13.28 9.92
CA MET A 30 -10.32 13.18 10.67
C MET A 30 -9.39 14.31 10.25
N LYS A 31 -8.80 15.04 11.21
CA LYS A 31 -7.73 16.02 10.89
C LYS A 31 -6.59 15.24 10.23
N GLN A 32 -6.27 15.56 8.98
CA GLN A 32 -5.23 14.91 8.16
C GLN A 32 -3.93 14.62 8.94
N LYS A 33 -3.53 15.54 9.83
CA LYS A 33 -2.39 15.42 10.74
C LYS A 33 -2.44 14.19 11.66
N ALA A 34 -3.62 13.84 12.19
CA ALA A 34 -3.79 12.67 13.05
C ALA A 34 -3.68 11.35 12.27
N VAL A 35 -4.18 11.32 11.03
CA VAL A 35 -4.03 10.17 10.12
C VAL A 35 -2.56 9.98 9.77
N LEU A 36 -1.89 11.06 9.37
CA LEU A 36 -0.46 11.08 9.09
C LEU A 36 0.35 10.52 10.26
N GLN A 37 0.11 11.02 11.47
CA GLN A 37 0.82 10.56 12.66
C GLN A 37 0.63 9.05 12.88
N ARG A 38 -0.62 8.57 12.82
CA ARG A 38 -0.92 7.14 12.99
C ARG A 38 -0.28 6.28 11.91
N VAL A 39 -0.32 6.71 10.65
CA VAL A 39 0.35 6.03 9.53
C VAL A 39 1.85 5.90 9.81
N GLU A 40 2.51 6.98 10.21
CA GLU A 40 3.95 6.96 10.52
C GLU A 40 4.29 6.05 11.71
N GLU A 41 3.49 6.09 12.78
CA GLU A 41 3.64 5.18 13.92
C GLU A 41 3.53 3.71 13.49
N LYS A 42 2.54 3.37 12.66
CA LYS A 42 2.35 1.98 12.21
C LYS A 42 3.42 1.52 11.23
N LYS A 43 3.96 2.40 10.38
CA LYS A 43 5.11 2.07 9.53
C LYS A 43 6.34 1.67 10.34
N LYS A 44 6.61 2.35 11.46
CA LYS A 44 7.71 1.98 12.37
C LYS A 44 7.53 0.57 12.96
N LEU A 45 6.28 0.12 13.08
CA LEU A 45 5.94 -1.25 13.51
C LEU A 45 5.95 -2.27 12.36
N GLY A 46 6.36 -1.86 11.15
CA GLY A 46 6.49 -2.74 9.98
C GLY A 46 5.23 -2.84 9.12
N TRP A 47 4.19 -2.05 9.41
CA TRP A 47 2.97 -2.04 8.59
C TRP A 47 3.24 -1.43 7.22
N THR A 48 2.55 -1.96 6.21
CA THR A 48 2.61 -1.47 4.84
C THR A 48 1.32 -0.75 4.50
N PHE A 49 1.45 0.46 3.97
CA PHE A 49 0.32 1.30 3.56
C PHE A 49 0.35 1.45 2.05
N VAL A 50 -0.74 1.08 1.40
CA VAL A 50 -0.90 1.08 -0.06
C VAL A 50 -2.10 1.96 -0.40
N PHE A 51 -1.95 2.83 -1.39
CA PHE A 51 -3.01 3.74 -1.83
C PHE A 51 -3.30 3.58 -3.33
N LEU A 52 -4.55 3.36 -3.67
CA LEU A 52 -5.06 3.29 -5.04
C LEU A 52 -6.22 4.27 -5.19
N GLY A 53 -6.00 5.34 -5.96
CA GLY A 53 -7.03 6.32 -6.27
C GLY A 53 -7.56 6.17 -7.69
N ALA A 54 -8.88 6.30 -7.87
CA ALA A 54 -9.51 6.26 -9.18
C ALA A 54 -9.56 7.68 -9.78
N ASP A 55 -9.02 7.87 -10.99
CA ASP A 55 -9.08 9.12 -11.77
C ASP A 55 -8.68 10.41 -11.02
N ILE A 56 -7.84 10.29 -9.99
CA ILE A 56 -7.31 11.40 -9.19
C ILE A 56 -5.77 11.37 -9.16
N ASP A 57 -5.15 12.49 -8.78
CA ASP A 57 -3.71 12.54 -8.52
C ASP A 57 -3.39 11.78 -7.22
N SER A 58 -3.28 10.46 -7.35
CA SER A 58 -3.11 9.56 -6.21
C SER A 58 -1.76 9.78 -5.56
N TYR A 59 -0.77 10.29 -6.31
CA TYR A 59 0.55 10.61 -5.77
C TYR A 59 0.51 11.86 -4.90
N ALA A 60 -0.24 12.89 -5.29
CA ALA A 60 -0.46 14.07 -4.46
C ALA A 60 -1.27 13.71 -3.21
N THR A 61 -2.43 13.06 -3.36
CA THR A 61 -3.29 12.66 -2.23
C THR A 61 -2.55 11.71 -1.30
N GLY A 62 -2.00 10.62 -1.83
CA GLY A 62 -1.23 9.64 -1.07
C GLY A 62 -0.02 10.26 -0.38
N GLY A 63 0.75 11.09 -1.07
CA GLY A 63 1.89 11.81 -0.48
C GLY A 63 1.48 12.70 0.70
N SER A 64 0.37 13.44 0.57
CA SER A 64 -0.17 14.28 1.64
C SER A 64 -0.65 13.50 2.87
N LEU A 65 -0.89 12.20 2.72
CA LEU A 65 -1.26 11.26 3.79
C LEU A 65 -0.09 10.36 4.21
N GLY A 66 1.12 10.64 3.69
CA GLY A 66 2.36 9.97 4.04
C GLY A 66 2.64 8.71 3.22
N TYR A 67 1.80 8.30 2.28
CA TYR A 67 2.02 7.08 1.51
C TYR A 67 3.26 7.22 0.61
N ALA A 68 4.06 6.15 0.53
CA ALA A 68 5.24 6.14 -0.33
C ALA A 68 4.82 6.05 -1.80
N ARG A 69 5.50 6.77 -2.70
CA ARG A 69 5.23 6.73 -4.15
C ARG A 69 5.27 5.31 -4.71
N GLY A 70 6.21 4.46 -4.26
CA GLY A 70 6.31 3.05 -4.69
C GLY A 70 5.18 2.14 -4.19
N SER A 71 4.33 2.65 -3.31
CA SER A 71 3.13 1.99 -2.76
C SER A 71 1.86 2.77 -3.08
N THR A 72 1.93 3.66 -4.08
CA THR A 72 0.82 4.50 -4.54
C THR A 72 0.62 4.29 -6.04
N ARG A 73 -0.63 4.14 -6.49
CA ARG A 73 -0.95 3.97 -7.91
C ARG A 73 -2.29 4.62 -8.24
N SER A 74 -2.40 5.22 -9.41
CA SER A 74 -3.69 5.66 -9.96
C SER A 74 -4.30 4.54 -10.81
N HIS A 75 -5.61 4.50 -10.90
CA HIS A 75 -6.33 3.63 -11.84
C HIS A 75 -7.50 4.37 -12.48
N ALA A 76 -7.97 3.86 -13.61
CA ALA A 76 -9.17 4.40 -14.25
C ALA A 76 -10.42 3.97 -13.48
N ALA A 77 -11.41 4.85 -13.29
CA ALA A 77 -12.70 4.53 -12.69
C ALA A 77 -13.62 3.75 -13.66
N THR A 78 -13.07 2.71 -14.28
CA THR A 78 -13.75 1.81 -15.22
C THR A 78 -13.64 0.37 -14.70
N ALA A 79 -14.54 -0.51 -15.12
CA ALA A 79 -14.49 -1.92 -14.72
C ALA A 79 -13.11 -2.57 -15.01
N ALA A 80 -12.53 -2.26 -16.17
CA ALA A 80 -11.18 -2.72 -16.53
C ALA A 80 -10.09 -2.10 -15.63
N GLY A 81 -10.20 -0.80 -15.30
CA GLY A 81 -9.27 -0.13 -14.40
C GLY A 81 -9.28 -0.70 -12.99
N TYR A 82 -10.47 -0.94 -12.42
CA TYR A 82 -10.62 -1.60 -11.12
C TYR A 82 -10.05 -3.03 -11.13
N ALA A 83 -10.36 -3.82 -12.16
CA ALA A 83 -9.84 -5.18 -12.30
C ALA A 83 -8.30 -5.19 -12.39
N SER A 84 -7.72 -4.28 -13.18
CA SER A 84 -6.26 -4.13 -13.29
C SER A 84 -5.63 -3.74 -11.96
N ALA A 85 -6.20 -2.76 -11.27
CA ALA A 85 -5.69 -2.28 -9.99
C ALA A 85 -5.72 -3.37 -8.91
N TRP A 86 -6.78 -4.17 -8.86
CA TRP A 86 -6.86 -5.32 -7.95
C TRP A 86 -5.86 -6.43 -8.30
N SER A 87 -5.66 -6.69 -9.60
CA SER A 87 -4.63 -7.62 -10.08
C SER A 87 -3.23 -7.18 -9.66
N ASP A 88 -2.92 -5.89 -9.76
CA ASP A 88 -1.64 -5.34 -9.32
C ASP A 88 -1.40 -5.51 -7.81
N VAL A 89 -2.43 -5.25 -6.99
CA VAL A 89 -2.37 -5.49 -5.55
C VAL A 89 -2.10 -6.96 -5.25
N SER A 90 -2.77 -7.88 -5.96
CA SER A 90 -2.63 -9.32 -5.79
C SER A 90 -1.24 -9.84 -6.17
N HIS A 91 -0.69 -9.35 -7.28
CA HIS A 91 0.68 -9.67 -7.71
C HIS A 91 1.72 -9.15 -6.72
N ALA A 92 1.58 -7.89 -6.30
CA ALA A 92 2.47 -7.27 -5.31
C ALA A 92 2.42 -8.02 -3.97
N MET A 93 1.21 -8.38 -3.50
CA MET A 93 1.01 -9.16 -2.27
C MET A 93 1.78 -10.48 -2.33
N SER A 94 1.67 -11.19 -3.45
CA SER A 94 2.35 -12.47 -3.67
C SER A 94 3.88 -12.31 -3.64
N ALA A 95 4.41 -11.29 -4.33
CA ALA A 95 5.84 -10.98 -4.33
C ALA A 95 6.35 -10.61 -2.92
N GLN A 96 5.56 -9.86 -2.15
CA GLN A 96 5.89 -9.49 -0.77
C GLN A 96 5.91 -10.70 0.16
N ARG A 97 4.93 -11.61 0.05
CA ARG A 97 4.92 -12.87 0.81
C ARG A 97 6.16 -13.71 0.54
N PHE A 98 6.52 -13.85 -0.74
CA PHE A 98 7.73 -14.57 -1.12
C PHE A 98 8.99 -13.93 -0.50
N ARG A 99 9.17 -12.62 -0.64
CA ARG A 99 10.31 -11.89 -0.05
C ARG A 99 10.38 -12.05 1.47
N ARG A 100 9.23 -11.99 2.16
CA ARG A 100 9.14 -12.09 3.63
C ARG A 100 9.43 -13.49 4.15
N SER A 101 9.16 -14.53 3.35
CA SER A 101 9.50 -15.91 3.69
C SER A 101 11.00 -16.23 3.62
N ALA A 102 11.81 -15.34 3.03
CA ALA A 102 13.25 -15.56 2.93
C ALA A 102 13.93 -15.60 4.30
N ARG A 103 14.86 -16.56 4.47
CA ARG A 103 15.65 -16.67 5.70
C ARG A 103 16.46 -15.39 5.93
N GLY A 104 16.45 -14.87 7.16
CA GLY A 104 17.11 -13.61 7.51
C GLY A 104 16.41 -12.37 6.95
N TYR A 105 15.08 -12.43 6.76
CA TYR A 105 14.26 -11.25 6.50
C TYR A 105 14.16 -10.42 7.79
N THR A 106 14.66 -9.18 7.74
CA THR A 106 14.75 -8.29 8.89
C THR A 106 13.68 -7.20 8.86
N ASP A 107 13.45 -6.55 9.99
CA ASP A 107 12.55 -5.40 10.08
C ASP A 107 12.98 -4.26 9.15
N ALA A 108 14.28 -4.06 8.95
CA ALA A 108 14.81 -3.10 7.99
C ALA A 108 14.44 -3.45 6.54
N LYS A 109 14.55 -4.74 6.16
CA LYS A 109 14.10 -5.23 4.83
C LYS A 109 12.58 -5.07 4.67
N ARG A 110 11.81 -5.27 5.75
CA ARG A 110 10.37 -5.04 5.77
C ARG A 110 10.01 -3.58 5.52
N LEU A 111 10.67 -2.66 6.23
CA LEU A 111 10.47 -1.22 6.07
C LEU A 111 10.88 -0.72 4.67
N ALA A 112 11.94 -1.27 4.09
CA ALA A 112 12.31 -0.95 2.72
C ALA A 112 11.25 -1.43 1.73
N ALA A 113 10.79 -2.68 1.87
CA ALA A 113 9.80 -3.27 0.98
C ALA A 113 8.40 -2.62 1.10
N SER A 114 8.05 -2.07 2.26
CA SER A 114 6.77 -1.39 2.47
C SER A 114 6.66 -0.07 1.71
N LYS A 115 7.79 0.56 1.38
CA LYS A 115 7.85 1.78 0.55
C LYS A 115 7.75 1.49 -0.96
N SER A 116 7.89 0.23 -1.33
CA SER A 116 8.09 -0.22 -2.71
C SER A 116 7.14 -1.38 -3.03
N TYR A 117 5.89 -1.28 -2.57
CA TYR A 117 4.93 -2.39 -2.61
C TYR A 117 4.67 -2.88 -4.04
N PHE A 118 4.39 -1.97 -4.97
CA PHE A 118 4.11 -2.31 -6.37
C PHE A 118 5.38 -2.61 -7.18
N SER A 119 6.52 -1.99 -6.85
CA SER A 119 7.78 -2.25 -7.57
C SER A 119 8.34 -3.66 -7.34
N ALA A 120 7.91 -4.32 -6.26
CA ALA A 120 8.22 -5.72 -6.03
C ALA A 120 7.68 -6.65 -7.14
N ALA A 121 6.50 -6.32 -7.70
CA ALA A 121 5.89 -7.03 -8.81
C ALA A 121 6.53 -6.67 -10.17
N GLU A 122 6.90 -5.40 -10.37
CA GLU A 122 7.59 -4.92 -11.59
C GLU A 122 8.94 -5.64 -11.80
N SER A 123 9.69 -5.85 -10.71
CA SER A 123 10.99 -6.55 -10.74
C SER A 123 10.84 -8.03 -11.13
N ALA A 124 9.74 -8.67 -10.73
CA ALA A 124 9.44 -10.07 -11.04
C ALA A 124 8.95 -10.27 -12.48
N LYS A 125 8.31 -9.26 -13.09
CA LYS A 125 7.98 -9.28 -14.53
C LYS A 125 9.23 -9.20 -15.41
N LYS A 126 10.22 -8.36 -15.05
CA LYS A 126 11.47 -8.24 -15.82
C LYS A 126 12.32 -9.52 -15.86
N SER A 127 12.32 -10.35 -14.82
CA SER A 127 13.13 -11.58 -14.81
C SER A 127 12.50 -12.77 -15.54
N LYS A 128 11.24 -12.68 -15.99
CA LYS A 128 10.57 -13.73 -16.77
C LYS A 128 10.68 -13.54 -18.29
N HIS A 129 11.30 -12.45 -18.74
CA HIS A 129 11.46 -12.11 -20.16
C HIS A 129 12.93 -11.81 -20.53
N ALA A 130 13.87 -12.34 -19.75
CA ALA A 130 15.31 -12.29 -20.00
C ALA A 130 15.86 -13.72 -20.13
#